data_AF-A0A842LBQ0-F1
#
_entry.id   AF-A0A842LBQ0-F1
#
_cell.length_a   1.000
_cell.length_b   1.000
_cell.length_c   1.000
_cell.angle_alpha   90.00
_cell.angle_beta   90.00
_cell.angle_gamma   90.00
#
_symmetry.space_group_name_H-M   'P 1'
#
loop_
_entity.id
_entity.type
_entity.pdbx_description
1 polymer ?
#
loop_
_entity_poly.entity_id
_entity_poly.type
_entity_poly.pdbx_seq_one_letter_code
_entity_poly.pdbx_strand_id
1 'polypeptide(L)'
;MIHDYYLKKSNLDTGLEALTLKKVGELKMEVLKNVLAKREGNLGIFYPSRNDLSGLPINTTLTKFTFTLKKSFTSKNEGEFYLNKKKNETKIHENPIVRDRFTGLPMVRPSTWKGHLRFAADRVDWDDGEKERIVRRLFGAGPEDKNMLRGRLYLYPTFFEEEADYDVITPLSRDSRKPVRGPIGIEVMKTGRKGKFFLLYLPYPRGNDFTEKEVRDDLKFVAKALTLMFYTYGFSAKKTSGFGVVEEKLEDGELWVRRKTCDQGICKKCFSTLFDLEARMEEIWQ
;
A
#
# COMPACT_ATOMS: atom_id res chain seq x y z
N MET A 1 0.41 -1.16 -22.74
CA MET A 1 1.83 -0.98 -22.39
C MET A 1 2.29 -2.27 -21.72
N ILE A 2 3.12 -3.02 -22.44
CA ILE A 2 3.54 -4.40 -22.13
C ILE A 2 4.20 -4.48 -20.73
N HIS A 3 3.78 -5.39 -19.85
CA HIS A 3 4.51 -5.70 -18.62
C HIS A 3 5.59 -6.73 -18.95
N ASP A 4 6.80 -6.22 -19.15
CA ASP A 4 7.97 -6.93 -19.67
C ASP A 4 8.42 -8.14 -18.83
N TYR A 5 8.05 -8.16 -17.54
CA TYR A 5 8.29 -9.27 -16.62
C TYR A 5 7.65 -10.59 -17.08
N TYR A 6 6.43 -10.56 -17.63
CA TYR A 6 5.71 -11.79 -18.00
C TYR A 6 6.18 -12.39 -19.33
N LEU A 7 6.74 -11.57 -20.23
CA LEU A 7 7.23 -12.01 -21.54
C LEU A 7 8.41 -12.98 -21.43
N LYS A 8 9.20 -12.92 -20.35
CA LYS A 8 10.28 -13.88 -20.09
C LYS A 8 9.76 -15.21 -19.53
N LYS A 9 8.70 -15.18 -18.71
CA LYS A 9 8.10 -16.39 -18.10
C LYS A 9 7.26 -17.20 -19.09
N SER A 10 6.90 -16.62 -20.23
CA SER A 10 6.08 -17.28 -21.25
C SER A 10 6.91 -18.16 -22.19
N ASN A 11 6.47 -19.41 -22.39
CA ASN A 11 6.95 -20.32 -23.46
C ASN A 11 6.44 -19.85 -24.83
N LEU A 12 6.95 -18.71 -25.31
CA LEU A 12 6.64 -18.15 -26.62
C LEU A 12 7.53 -18.80 -27.70
N ASP A 13 7.29 -20.09 -28.00
CA ASP A 13 8.16 -20.85 -28.91
C ASP A 13 7.66 -20.90 -30.37
N THR A 14 6.56 -20.23 -30.72
CA THR A 14 5.94 -20.36 -32.05
C THR A 14 5.74 -19.06 -32.84
N GLY A 15 6.84 -18.47 -33.31
CA GLY A 15 6.85 -17.45 -34.37
C GLY A 15 7.86 -16.31 -34.17
N LEU A 16 8.24 -15.63 -35.26
CA LEU A 16 9.22 -14.53 -35.26
C LEU A 16 8.81 -13.36 -34.33
N GLU A 17 7.50 -13.08 -34.26
CA GLU A 17 6.94 -12.04 -33.38
C GLU A 17 7.03 -12.42 -31.89
N ALA A 18 6.79 -13.70 -31.57
CA ALA A 18 6.94 -14.26 -30.23
C ALA A 18 8.40 -14.24 -29.74
N LEU A 19 9.35 -14.60 -30.63
CA LEU A 19 10.79 -14.49 -30.38
C LEU A 19 11.25 -13.04 -30.16
N THR A 20 10.74 -12.10 -30.96
CA THR A 20 11.03 -10.68 -30.81
C THR A 20 10.54 -10.14 -29.46
N LEU A 21 9.30 -10.46 -29.07
CA LEU A 21 8.73 -10.06 -27.78
C LEU A 21 9.52 -10.64 -26.60
N LYS A 22 9.88 -11.93 -26.64
CA LYS A 22 10.73 -12.57 -25.63
C LYS A 22 12.07 -11.84 -25.50
N LYS A 23 12.71 -11.50 -26.63
CA LYS A 23 13.99 -10.79 -26.64
C LYS A 23 13.87 -9.37 -26.05
N VAL A 24 12.80 -8.65 -26.37
CA VAL A 24 12.52 -7.33 -25.77
C VAL A 24 12.33 -7.43 -24.25
N GLY A 25 11.59 -8.44 -23.78
CA GLY A 25 11.42 -8.72 -22.35
C GLY A 25 12.76 -9.00 -21.65
N GLU A 26 13.62 -9.83 -22.24
CA GLU A 26 14.97 -10.13 -21.73
C GLU A 26 15.83 -8.88 -21.61
N LEU A 27 15.92 -8.07 -22.67
CA LEU A 27 16.72 -6.83 -22.69
C LEU A 27 16.25 -5.83 -21.64
N LYS A 28 14.93 -5.64 -21.50
CA LYS A 28 14.41 -4.74 -20.48
C LYS A 28 14.66 -5.23 -19.06
N MET A 29 14.58 -6.54 -18.81
CA MET A 29 14.95 -7.12 -17.52
C MET A 29 16.44 -6.96 -17.22
N GLU A 30 17.30 -7.07 -18.22
CA GLU A 30 18.73 -6.79 -18.08
C GLU A 30 18.99 -5.33 -17.72
N VAL A 31 18.32 -4.39 -18.40
CA VAL A 31 18.34 -2.96 -18.03
C VAL A 31 17.88 -2.75 -16.59
N LEU A 32 16.77 -3.38 -16.19
CA LEU A 32 16.22 -3.29 -14.83
C LEU A 32 17.22 -3.79 -13.78
N LYS A 33 17.83 -4.96 -14.02
CA LYS A 33 18.87 -5.52 -13.14
C LYS A 33 20.07 -4.61 -13.02
N ASN A 34 20.54 -4.04 -14.13
CA ASN A 34 21.67 -3.12 -14.14
C ASN A 34 21.35 -1.84 -13.37
N VAL A 35 20.13 -1.33 -13.50
CA VAL A 35 19.64 -0.15 -12.76
C VAL A 35 19.55 -0.42 -11.26
N LEU A 36 19.03 -1.59 -10.86
CA LEU A 36 18.95 -2.01 -9.47
C LEU A 36 20.35 -2.25 -8.85
N ALA A 37 21.24 -2.93 -9.58
CA ALA A 37 22.61 -3.19 -9.14
C ALA A 37 23.42 -1.91 -8.94
N LYS A 38 23.29 -0.92 -9.85
CA LYS A 38 23.92 0.40 -9.72
C LYS A 38 23.43 1.21 -8.52
N ARG A 39 22.28 0.87 -7.94
CA ARG A 39 21.68 1.54 -6.78
C ARG A 39 21.70 0.67 -5.51
N GLU A 40 22.53 -0.37 -5.51
CA GLU A 40 22.69 -1.34 -4.41
C GLU A 40 21.37 -1.98 -3.95
N GLY A 41 20.34 -2.01 -4.80
CA GLY A 41 19.02 -2.54 -4.43
C GLY A 41 18.38 -1.86 -3.21
N ASN A 42 18.87 -0.69 -2.78
CA ASN A 42 18.44 -0.11 -1.51
C ASN A 42 17.05 0.54 -1.65
N LEU A 43 16.00 -0.23 -1.33
CA LEU A 43 14.63 0.28 -1.30
C LEU A 43 14.44 1.40 -0.26
N GLY A 44 15.37 1.55 0.68
CA GLY A 44 15.44 2.64 1.66
C GLY A 44 15.33 4.03 1.04
N ILE A 45 15.82 4.22 -0.18
CA ILE A 45 15.78 5.53 -0.88
C ILE A 45 14.36 6.02 -1.19
N PHE A 46 13.37 5.13 -1.19
CA PHE A 46 11.97 5.48 -1.45
C PHE A 46 11.23 5.95 -0.19
N TYR A 47 11.86 5.84 0.99
CA TYR A 47 11.24 6.10 2.28
C TYR A 47 11.90 7.28 2.98
N PRO A 48 11.12 8.07 3.75
CA PRO A 48 11.67 9.18 4.52
C PRO A 48 12.56 8.66 5.66
N SER A 49 13.74 9.27 5.79
CA SER A 49 14.70 9.05 6.86
C SER A 49 14.52 10.03 8.02
N ARG A 50 15.25 9.82 9.12
CA ARG A 50 15.20 10.70 10.29
C ARG A 50 15.67 12.11 9.92
N ASN A 51 16.66 12.21 9.05
CA ASN A 51 17.22 13.48 8.60
C ASN A 51 16.22 14.26 7.74
N ASP A 52 15.42 13.58 6.91
CA ASP A 52 14.39 14.22 6.09
C ASP A 52 13.31 14.91 6.96
N LEU A 53 13.00 14.34 8.12
CA LEU A 53 12.04 14.93 9.06
C LEU A 53 12.53 16.23 9.71
N SER A 54 13.85 16.43 9.81
CA SER A 54 14.42 17.59 10.52
C SER A 54 14.04 18.93 9.87
N GLY A 55 13.93 18.95 8.54
CA GLY A 55 13.53 20.10 7.72
C GLY A 55 12.01 20.27 7.57
N LEU A 56 11.21 19.35 8.10
CA LEU A 56 9.74 19.45 8.03
C LEU A 56 9.18 20.29 9.18
N PRO A 57 7.96 20.84 9.03
CA PRO A 57 7.33 21.63 10.08
C PRO A 57 7.13 20.85 11.38
N ILE A 58 7.07 21.59 12.49
CA ILE A 58 6.72 21.02 13.80
C ILE A 58 5.36 20.33 13.73
N ASN A 59 5.24 19.25 14.49
CA ASN A 59 4.09 18.33 14.56
C ASN A 59 3.93 17.43 13.32
N THR A 60 4.91 17.45 12.39
CA THR A 60 5.03 16.40 11.38
C THR A 60 5.30 15.06 12.06
N THR A 61 4.58 14.04 11.64
CA THR A 61 4.62 12.71 12.24
C THR A 61 4.85 11.66 11.17
N LEU A 62 5.86 10.80 11.34
CA LEU A 62 6.07 9.62 10.53
C LEU A 62 5.71 8.39 11.35
N THR A 63 4.72 7.64 10.90
CA THR A 63 4.41 6.29 11.41
C THR A 63 4.95 5.28 10.43
N LYS A 64 5.77 4.34 10.91
CA LYS A 64 6.30 3.26 10.09
C LYS A 64 6.35 1.94 10.85
N PHE A 65 6.22 0.85 10.13
CA PHE A 65 6.34 -0.51 10.67
C PHE A 65 6.48 -1.52 9.53
N THR A 66 7.02 -2.68 9.86
CA THR A 66 6.98 -3.88 9.03
C THR A 66 5.80 -4.74 9.47
N PHE A 67 4.96 -5.15 8.51
CA PHE A 67 3.82 -6.01 8.74
C PHE A 67 3.99 -7.37 8.07
N THR A 68 3.31 -8.37 8.62
CA THR A 68 3.18 -9.72 8.04
C THR A 68 1.75 -9.95 7.59
N LEU A 69 1.55 -10.45 6.37
CA LEU A 69 0.22 -10.78 5.87
C LEU A 69 -0.36 -12.00 6.60
N LYS A 70 -1.47 -11.81 7.33
CA LYS A 70 -2.27 -12.92 7.89
C LYS A 70 -3.11 -13.58 6.80
N LYS A 71 -3.56 -12.82 5.82
CA LYS A 71 -4.30 -13.29 4.65
C LYS A 71 -3.66 -12.75 3.38
N SER A 72 -3.70 -13.56 2.32
CA SER A 72 -3.11 -13.22 1.02
C SER A 72 -3.53 -11.83 0.54
N PHE A 73 -2.63 -11.15 -0.16
CA PHE A 73 -2.85 -9.86 -0.79
C PHE A 73 -2.88 -10.01 -2.30
N THR A 74 -3.79 -9.30 -2.95
CA THR A 74 -3.81 -9.10 -4.39
C THR A 74 -4.28 -7.69 -4.71
N SER A 75 -3.82 -7.16 -5.84
CA SER A 75 -4.23 -5.86 -6.36
C SER A 75 -4.91 -6.03 -7.71
N LYS A 76 -5.84 -5.13 -8.02
CA LYS A 76 -6.49 -5.11 -9.32
C LYS A 76 -5.60 -4.29 -10.25
N ASN A 77 -4.85 -4.96 -11.13
CA ASN A 77 -4.17 -4.29 -12.21
C ASN A 77 -5.13 -4.13 -13.41
N GLU A 78 -5.13 -2.97 -14.04
CA GLU A 78 -5.94 -2.69 -15.24
C GLU A 78 -5.29 -3.24 -16.52
N GLY A 79 -4.04 -3.70 -16.44
CA GLY A 79 -3.37 -4.38 -17.55
C GLY A 79 -3.75 -5.85 -17.61
N GLU A 80 -4.74 -6.21 -18.42
CA GLU A 80 -4.88 -7.57 -18.93
C GLU A 80 -3.70 -7.88 -19.86
N PHE A 81 -3.05 -9.05 -19.70
CA PHE A 81 -2.01 -9.52 -20.62
C PHE A 81 -2.47 -10.79 -21.33
N TYR A 82 -2.57 -10.69 -22.66
CA TYR A 82 -2.79 -11.81 -23.56
C TYR A 82 -1.43 -12.28 -24.10
N LEU A 83 -0.95 -13.45 -23.67
CA LEU A 83 0.30 -14.01 -24.17
C LEU A 83 0.13 -14.86 -25.45
N ASN A 84 -1.10 -15.22 -25.84
CA ASN A 84 -1.30 -16.10 -27.02
C ASN A 84 -2.59 -15.81 -27.80
N LYS A 85 -2.44 -15.47 -29.08
CA LYS A 85 -3.46 -15.68 -30.12
C LYS A 85 -2.92 -16.69 -31.15
N LYS A 86 -2.90 -17.98 -30.82
CA LYS A 86 -2.87 -19.06 -31.82
C LYS A 86 -3.81 -20.19 -31.42
N LYS A 87 -4.41 -20.79 -32.44
CA LYS A 87 -5.52 -21.76 -32.44
C LYS A 87 -5.65 -22.57 -31.14
N ASN A 88 -6.72 -22.26 -30.41
CA ASN A 88 -7.37 -22.99 -29.32
C ASN A 88 -6.83 -22.97 -27.87
N GLU A 89 -5.68 -22.37 -27.53
CA GLU A 89 -5.37 -22.09 -26.11
C GLU A 89 -4.65 -20.75 -25.90
N THR A 90 -5.39 -19.76 -25.41
CA THR A 90 -4.86 -18.50 -24.89
C THR A 90 -4.45 -18.71 -23.43
N LYS A 91 -3.14 -18.81 -23.13
CA LYS A 91 -2.66 -18.77 -21.74
C LYS A 91 -2.65 -17.32 -21.27
N ILE A 92 -3.78 -16.87 -20.70
CA ILE A 92 -3.93 -15.54 -20.11
C ILE A 92 -3.27 -15.57 -18.72
N HIS A 93 -2.41 -14.60 -18.40
CA HIS A 93 -2.15 -14.30 -16.99
C HIS A 93 -3.33 -13.49 -16.47
N GLU A 94 -4.35 -14.20 -16.01
CA GLU A 94 -5.54 -13.58 -15.44
C GLU A 94 -5.16 -12.92 -14.10
N ASN A 95 -5.52 -11.64 -13.94
CA ASN A 95 -5.37 -10.88 -12.68
C ASN A 95 -3.93 -10.76 -12.13
N PRO A 96 -3.00 -10.14 -12.89
CA PRO A 96 -1.64 -9.88 -12.42
C PRO A 96 -1.63 -8.91 -11.24
N ILE A 97 -0.69 -9.10 -10.30
CA ILE A 97 -0.44 -8.14 -9.24
C ILE A 97 0.29 -6.92 -9.80
N VAL A 98 -0.07 -5.75 -9.30
CA VAL A 98 0.60 -4.49 -9.61
C VAL A 98 2.06 -4.57 -9.20
N ARG A 99 2.94 -4.20 -10.13
CA ARG A 99 4.38 -4.05 -9.92
C ARG A 99 4.82 -2.63 -10.15
N ASP A 100 5.87 -2.23 -9.46
CA ASP A 100 6.57 -1.00 -9.76
C ASP A 100 7.33 -1.12 -11.08
N ARG A 101 7.32 -0.05 -11.89
CA ARG A 101 7.93 -0.07 -13.22
C ARG A 101 9.46 -0.01 -13.16
N PHE A 102 10.01 0.53 -12.08
CA PHE A 102 11.44 0.75 -11.92
C PHE A 102 12.13 -0.40 -11.19
N THR A 103 11.47 -1.03 -10.22
CA THR A 103 12.03 -2.17 -9.50
C THR A 103 11.52 -3.52 -10.01
N GLY A 104 10.37 -3.55 -10.68
CA GLY A 104 9.70 -4.78 -11.07
C GLY A 104 9.07 -5.55 -9.90
N LEU A 105 9.20 -5.05 -8.68
CA LEU A 105 8.69 -5.72 -7.47
C LEU A 105 7.16 -5.58 -7.37
N PRO A 106 6.44 -6.60 -6.89
CA PRO A 106 5.05 -6.46 -6.48
C PRO A 106 4.92 -5.31 -5.47
N MET A 107 3.89 -4.50 -5.61
CA MET A 107 3.74 -3.31 -4.76
C MET A 107 2.31 -3.02 -4.33
N VAL A 108 2.18 -2.29 -3.23
CA VAL A 108 0.98 -1.52 -2.90
C VAL A 108 1.26 -0.07 -3.25
N ARG A 109 0.44 0.53 -4.14
CA ARG A 109 0.61 1.94 -4.53
C ARG A 109 0.21 2.88 -3.39
N PRO A 110 0.82 4.08 -3.29
CA PRO A 110 0.38 5.14 -2.40
C PRO A 110 -1.12 5.44 -2.48
N SER A 111 -1.67 5.51 -3.70
CA SER A 111 -3.10 5.74 -3.94
C SER A 111 -3.97 4.58 -3.44
N THR A 112 -3.50 3.35 -3.58
CA THR A 112 -4.17 2.15 -3.05
C THR A 112 -4.22 2.19 -1.53
N TRP A 113 -3.10 2.50 -0.87
CA TRP A 113 -3.08 2.73 0.57
C TRP A 113 -4.06 3.82 0.99
N LYS A 114 -4.05 4.96 0.29
CA LYS A 114 -4.91 6.10 0.61
C LYS A 114 -6.40 5.74 0.49
N GLY A 115 -6.77 5.01 -0.56
CA GLY A 115 -8.13 4.54 -0.77
C GLY A 115 -8.59 3.54 0.31
N HIS A 116 -7.74 2.60 0.69
CA HIS A 116 -8.06 1.65 1.77
C HIS A 116 -8.15 2.33 3.14
N LEU A 117 -7.25 3.27 3.43
CA LEU A 117 -7.25 4.01 4.69
C LEU A 117 -8.47 4.94 4.77
N ARG A 118 -8.85 5.60 3.68
CA ARG A 118 -10.08 6.42 3.62
C ARG A 118 -11.32 5.56 3.88
N PHE A 119 -11.42 4.40 3.24
CA PHE A 119 -12.51 3.45 3.49
C PHE A 119 -12.60 3.00 4.96
N ALA A 120 -11.46 2.79 5.62
CA ALA A 120 -11.42 2.43 7.04
C ALA A 120 -11.76 3.63 7.94
N ALA A 121 -11.27 4.83 7.58
CA ALA A 121 -11.58 6.08 8.26
C ALA A 121 -13.09 6.37 8.29
N ASP A 122 -13.82 6.10 7.20
CA ASP A 122 -15.28 6.27 7.16
C ASP A 122 -16.03 5.36 8.16
N ARG A 123 -15.35 4.35 8.72
CA ARG A 123 -15.90 3.37 9.68
C ARG A 123 -15.34 3.53 11.09
N VAL A 124 -14.50 4.54 11.31
CA VAL A 124 -14.06 4.90 12.66
C VAL A 124 -15.28 5.42 13.41
N ASP A 125 -15.48 4.88 14.61
CA ASP A 125 -16.47 5.38 15.55
C ASP A 125 -15.99 6.74 16.10
N TRP A 126 -16.68 7.79 15.66
CA TRP A 126 -16.39 9.19 15.94
C TRP A 126 -17.64 10.02 15.63
N ASP A 127 -17.83 11.13 16.35
CA ASP A 127 -18.91 12.09 16.07
C ASP A 127 -18.98 12.42 14.58
N ASP A 128 -20.16 12.28 13.97
CA ASP A 128 -20.30 12.33 12.51
C ASP A 128 -19.88 13.69 11.93
N GLY A 129 -20.20 14.79 12.61
CA GLY A 129 -19.85 16.14 12.17
C GLY A 129 -18.34 16.42 12.27
N GLU A 130 -17.71 15.97 13.36
CA GLU A 130 -16.25 16.07 13.51
C GLU A 130 -15.50 15.12 12.57
N LYS A 131 -16.00 13.90 12.39
CA LYS A 131 -15.42 12.88 11.51
C LYS A 131 -15.31 13.37 10.08
N GLU A 132 -16.38 13.96 9.54
CA GLU A 132 -16.37 14.51 8.19
C GLU A 132 -15.27 15.58 8.02
N ARG A 133 -15.13 16.48 9.00
CA ARG A 133 -14.09 17.52 9.02
C ARG A 133 -12.69 16.92 9.06
N ILE A 134 -12.45 15.96 9.96
CA ILE A 134 -11.16 15.25 10.08
C ILE A 134 -10.82 14.53 8.77
N VAL A 135 -11.76 13.74 8.22
CA VAL A 135 -11.56 13.00 6.96
C VAL A 135 -11.22 13.95 5.81
N ARG A 136 -11.94 15.06 5.67
CA ARG A 136 -11.67 16.05 4.63
C ARG A 136 -10.28 16.67 4.77
N ARG A 137 -9.84 16.95 6.00
CA ARG A 137 -8.53 17.52 6.29
C ARG A 137 -7.39 16.53 6.06
N LEU A 138 -7.56 15.28 6.48
CA LEU A 138 -6.56 14.21 6.33
C LEU A 138 -6.38 13.80 4.87
N PHE A 139 -7.48 13.56 4.15
CA PHE A 139 -7.44 13.00 2.79
C PHE A 139 -7.52 14.06 1.70
N GLY A 140 -7.99 15.26 2.02
CA GLY A 140 -8.26 16.34 1.06
C GLY A 140 -9.65 16.27 0.45
N ALA A 141 -9.92 17.25 -0.40
CA ALA A 141 -11.15 17.41 -1.15
C ALA A 141 -11.49 16.17 -2.00
N GLY A 142 -12.78 15.85 -2.07
CA GLY A 142 -13.31 14.81 -2.97
C GLY A 142 -13.35 15.29 -4.44
N PRO A 143 -13.68 14.39 -5.39
CA PRO A 143 -13.83 14.76 -6.80
C PRO A 143 -14.91 15.83 -7.05
N GLU A 144 -15.94 15.86 -6.20
CA GLU A 144 -17.11 16.75 -6.28
C GLU A 144 -16.89 18.11 -5.57
N ASP A 145 -15.76 18.28 -4.87
CA ASP A 145 -15.50 19.47 -4.06
C ASP A 145 -15.05 20.65 -4.94
N LYS A 146 -15.77 21.77 -4.86
CA LYS A 146 -15.40 23.01 -5.56
C LYS A 146 -14.09 23.63 -5.05
N ASN A 147 -13.72 23.37 -3.80
CA ASN A 147 -12.50 23.87 -3.17
C ASN A 147 -11.43 22.79 -3.17
N MET A 148 -10.34 23.01 -3.89
CA MET A 148 -9.18 22.09 -3.92
C MET A 148 -8.39 22.16 -2.60
N LEU A 149 -8.82 21.38 -1.61
CA LEU A 149 -8.08 21.17 -0.37
C LEU A 149 -7.14 19.97 -0.50
N ARG A 150 -5.84 20.21 -0.34
CA ARG A 150 -4.85 19.11 -0.27
C ARG A 150 -4.93 18.44 1.11
N GLY A 151 -4.93 17.10 1.13
CA GLY A 151 -4.91 16.34 2.38
C GLY A 151 -3.56 16.40 3.10
N ARG A 152 -3.59 16.13 4.40
CA ARG A 152 -2.42 16.08 5.30
C ARG A 152 -1.67 14.74 5.32
N LEU A 153 -2.26 13.69 4.75
CA LEU A 153 -1.67 12.36 4.72
C LEU A 153 -0.90 12.09 3.43
N TYR A 154 0.35 11.67 3.61
CA TYR A 154 1.27 11.24 2.57
C TYR A 154 1.64 9.77 2.82
N LEU A 155 1.25 8.91 1.88
CA LEU A 155 1.51 7.48 1.96
C LEU A 155 2.59 7.11 0.96
N TYR A 156 3.46 6.18 1.34
CA TYR A 156 4.56 5.72 0.51
C TYR A 156 4.24 4.33 -0.07
N PRO A 157 4.86 3.95 -1.21
CA PRO A 157 4.67 2.62 -1.78
C PRO A 157 5.19 1.56 -0.82
N THR A 158 4.52 0.41 -0.77
CA THR A 158 5.11 -0.80 -0.19
C THR A 158 5.62 -1.67 -1.31
N PHE A 159 6.88 -2.10 -1.25
CA PHE A 159 7.43 -3.11 -2.16
C PHE A 159 7.51 -4.44 -1.41
N PHE A 160 7.05 -5.51 -2.05
CA PHE A 160 7.32 -6.87 -1.60
C PHE A 160 8.60 -7.34 -2.29
N GLU A 161 9.63 -7.65 -1.51
CA GLU A 161 10.92 -8.14 -2.01
C GLU A 161 10.82 -9.60 -2.51
N GLU A 162 9.77 -10.29 -2.05
CA GLU A 162 9.46 -11.65 -2.41
C GLU A 162 8.62 -11.71 -3.69
N GLU A 163 8.83 -12.75 -4.49
CA GLU A 163 8.04 -12.96 -5.70
C GLU A 163 6.59 -13.32 -5.38
N ALA A 164 5.68 -12.84 -6.23
CA ALA A 164 4.27 -13.19 -6.15
C ALA A 164 4.04 -14.65 -6.58
N ASP A 165 3.01 -15.25 -6.01
CA ASP A 165 2.59 -16.63 -6.24
C ASP A 165 1.23 -16.66 -6.94
N TYR A 166 0.80 -17.85 -7.38
CA TYR A 166 -0.51 -18.06 -7.98
C TYR A 166 -1.49 -18.66 -6.99
N ASP A 167 -2.72 -18.19 -7.09
CA ASP A 167 -3.88 -18.76 -6.41
C ASP A 167 -5.00 -19.01 -7.41
N VAL A 168 -5.98 -19.80 -7.01
CA VAL A 168 -7.12 -20.17 -7.85
C VAL A 168 -8.40 -19.90 -7.08
N ILE A 169 -9.25 -19.05 -7.64
CA ILE A 169 -10.57 -18.74 -7.08
C ILE A 169 -11.62 -19.35 -8.00
N THR A 170 -12.47 -20.22 -7.44
CA THR A 170 -13.61 -20.79 -8.19
C THR A 170 -14.90 -20.10 -7.73
N PRO A 171 -15.54 -19.26 -8.57
CA PRO A 171 -16.82 -18.63 -8.22
C PRO A 171 -17.92 -19.68 -8.08
N LEU A 172 -18.58 -19.72 -6.92
CA LEU A 172 -19.69 -20.63 -6.65
C LEU A 172 -21.04 -19.89 -6.70
N SER A 173 -22.07 -20.57 -7.19
CA SER A 173 -23.46 -20.12 -7.17
C SER A 173 -23.93 -20.11 -5.73
N ARG A 174 -24.63 -19.05 -5.30
CA ARG A 174 -25.14 -18.96 -3.93
C ARG A 174 -26.23 -20.00 -3.67
N ASP A 175 -27.06 -20.29 -4.67
CA ASP A 175 -28.21 -21.19 -4.55
C ASP A 175 -27.80 -22.66 -4.61
N SER A 176 -26.91 -23.01 -5.54
CA SER A 176 -26.55 -24.42 -5.78
C SER A 176 -25.20 -24.82 -5.17
N ARG A 177 -24.41 -23.85 -4.70
CA ARG A 177 -22.99 -24.01 -4.30
C ARG A 177 -22.11 -24.67 -5.37
N LYS A 178 -22.57 -24.73 -6.62
CA LYS A 178 -21.82 -25.27 -7.77
C LYS A 178 -20.99 -24.18 -8.45
N PRO A 179 -19.87 -24.53 -9.10
CA PRO A 179 -19.09 -23.59 -9.90
C PRO A 179 -19.96 -22.91 -10.99
N VAL A 180 -19.99 -21.57 -10.98
CA VAL A 180 -20.70 -20.76 -12.01
C VAL A 180 -19.81 -20.54 -13.22
N ARG A 181 -18.50 -20.48 -12.98
CA ARG A 181 -17.46 -20.36 -14.00
C ARG A 181 -16.27 -21.23 -13.58
N GLY A 182 -15.44 -21.57 -14.55
CA GLY A 182 -14.18 -22.28 -14.30
C GLY A 182 -13.25 -21.55 -13.32
N PRO A 183 -12.24 -22.24 -12.78
CA PRO A 183 -11.32 -21.66 -11.81
C PRO A 183 -10.58 -20.46 -12.42
N ILE A 184 -10.57 -19.34 -11.70
CA ILE A 184 -9.93 -18.09 -12.10
C ILE A 184 -8.57 -18.01 -11.42
N GLY A 185 -7.50 -17.99 -12.22
CA GLY A 185 -6.16 -17.74 -11.73
C GLY A 185 -6.03 -16.31 -11.22
N ILE A 186 -5.34 -16.13 -10.09
CA ILE A 186 -5.02 -14.81 -9.56
C ILE A 186 -3.61 -14.80 -8.99
N GLU A 187 -2.87 -13.76 -9.30
CA GLU A 187 -1.56 -13.55 -8.70
C GLU A 187 -1.71 -12.88 -7.32
N VAL A 188 -1.03 -13.43 -6.32
CA VAL A 188 -1.16 -13.04 -4.92
C VAL A 188 0.19 -13.01 -4.22
N MET A 189 0.32 -12.13 -3.24
CA MET A 189 1.28 -12.34 -2.15
C MET A 189 0.60 -13.24 -1.12
N LYS A 190 1.15 -14.42 -0.88
CA LYS A 190 0.60 -15.40 0.09
C LYS A 190 0.69 -14.88 1.53
N THR A 191 -0.03 -15.54 2.44
CA THR A 191 0.14 -15.38 3.89
C THR A 191 1.61 -15.55 4.30
N GLY A 192 2.04 -14.82 5.33
CA GLY A 192 3.40 -14.83 5.89
C GLY A 192 4.38 -13.88 5.19
N ARG A 193 4.03 -13.33 4.03
CA ARG A 193 4.85 -12.36 3.30
C ARG A 193 4.89 -11.03 4.04
N LYS A 194 6.05 -10.36 3.99
CA LYS A 194 6.30 -9.12 4.72
C LYS A 194 6.27 -7.89 3.82
N GLY A 195 5.83 -6.78 4.38
CA GLY A 195 5.86 -5.47 3.72
C GLY A 195 6.14 -4.36 4.71
N LYS A 196 6.72 -3.26 4.22
CA LYS A 196 6.95 -2.06 5.02
C LYS A 196 5.88 -1.02 4.73
N PHE A 197 5.30 -0.45 5.79
CA PHE A 197 4.32 0.62 5.72
C PHE A 197 4.93 1.92 6.24
N PHE A 198 4.67 3.02 5.53
CA PHE A 198 5.11 4.36 5.90
C PHE A 198 3.97 5.36 5.63
N LEU A 199 3.58 6.09 6.67
CA LEU A 199 2.60 7.17 6.61
C LEU A 199 3.22 8.42 7.24
N LEU A 200 3.30 9.48 6.45
CA LEU A 200 3.71 10.81 6.90
C LEU A 200 2.46 11.69 7.03
N TYR A 201 2.19 12.14 8.24
CA TYR A 201 1.24 13.20 8.53
C TYR A 201 1.99 14.53 8.54
N LEU A 202 1.57 15.46 7.69
CA LEU A 202 2.07 16.82 7.62
C LEU A 202 0.93 17.77 8.02
N PRO A 203 1.08 18.60 9.07
CA PRO A 203 0.01 19.48 9.57
C PRO A 203 -0.21 20.70 8.66
N TYR A 204 -0.28 20.49 7.34
CA TYR A 204 -0.51 21.49 6.30
C TYR A 204 -1.38 20.92 5.17
N PRO A 205 -2.29 21.71 4.60
CA PRO A 205 -2.52 23.14 4.89
C PRO A 205 -3.14 23.37 6.29
N ARG A 206 -2.76 24.48 6.92
CA ARG A 206 -3.33 24.95 8.19
C ARG A 206 -4.49 25.89 7.90
N GLY A 207 -5.59 25.74 8.64
CA GLY A 207 -6.65 26.74 8.70
C GLY A 207 -6.27 27.90 9.62
N ASN A 208 -7.05 28.98 9.62
CA ASN A 208 -6.84 30.14 10.49
C ASN A 208 -6.99 29.79 11.98
N ASP A 209 -7.76 28.75 12.24
CA ASP A 209 -8.16 28.15 13.51
C ASP A 209 -7.34 26.89 13.86
N PHE A 210 -6.19 26.70 13.19
CA PHE A 210 -5.28 25.60 13.49
C PHE A 210 -4.79 25.62 14.95
N THR A 211 -4.95 24.49 15.64
CA THR A 211 -4.46 24.29 17.00
C THR A 211 -3.66 23.00 17.13
N GLU A 212 -2.86 22.87 18.18
CA GLU A 212 -2.21 21.58 18.48
C GLU A 212 -3.23 20.49 18.82
N LYS A 213 -4.40 20.83 19.35
CA LYS A 213 -5.51 19.89 19.56
C LYS A 213 -5.91 19.22 18.24
N GLU A 214 -5.97 20.00 17.16
CA GLU A 214 -6.30 19.46 15.83
C GLU A 214 -5.33 18.37 15.38
N VAL A 215 -4.02 18.56 15.63
CA VAL A 215 -3.00 17.54 15.35
C VAL A 215 -3.24 16.28 16.17
N ARG A 216 -3.55 16.42 17.47
CA ARG A 216 -3.79 15.28 18.36
C ARG A 216 -5.01 14.49 17.89
N ASP A 217 -6.11 15.18 17.59
CA ASP A 217 -7.34 14.56 17.10
C ASP A 217 -7.11 13.86 15.75
N ASP A 218 -6.39 14.51 14.83
CA ASP A 218 -6.00 13.92 13.54
C ASP A 218 -5.24 12.61 13.72
N LEU A 219 -4.23 12.59 14.60
CA LEU A 219 -3.36 11.43 14.79
C LEU A 219 -4.07 10.29 15.54
N LYS A 220 -4.89 10.60 16.56
CA LYS A 220 -5.77 9.60 17.20
C LYS A 220 -6.69 8.94 16.19
N PHE A 221 -7.34 9.75 15.36
CA PHE A 221 -8.23 9.26 14.33
C PHE A 221 -7.49 8.37 13.31
N VAL A 222 -6.28 8.78 12.88
CA VAL A 222 -5.43 7.96 12.01
C VAL A 222 -5.06 6.63 12.65
N ALA A 223 -4.71 6.59 13.94
CA ALA A 223 -4.40 5.35 14.64
C ALA A 223 -5.59 4.37 14.65
N LYS A 224 -6.80 4.87 14.93
CA LYS A 224 -8.04 4.07 14.85
C LYS A 224 -8.31 3.57 13.42
N ALA A 225 -8.16 4.44 12.43
CA ALA A 225 -8.35 4.08 11.02
C ALA A 225 -7.33 3.03 10.54
N LEU A 226 -6.06 3.14 10.95
CA LEU A 226 -5.01 2.16 10.64
C LEU A 226 -5.34 0.80 11.26
N THR A 227 -5.78 0.79 12.53
CA THR A 227 -6.19 -0.43 13.24
C THR A 227 -7.30 -1.16 12.48
N LEU A 228 -8.37 -0.46 12.12
CA LEU A 228 -9.47 -1.00 11.32
C LEU A 228 -9.00 -1.49 9.94
N MET A 229 -8.16 -0.71 9.26
CA MET A 229 -7.65 -1.06 7.93
C MET A 229 -6.83 -2.35 7.96
N PHE A 230 -5.89 -2.48 8.89
CA PHE A 230 -4.95 -3.59 8.90
C PHE A 230 -5.51 -4.87 9.55
N TYR A 231 -6.26 -4.74 10.64
CA TYR A 231 -6.70 -5.91 11.43
C TYR A 231 -8.13 -6.36 11.14
N THR A 232 -8.98 -5.48 10.59
CA THR A 232 -10.40 -5.80 10.35
C THR A 232 -10.73 -5.91 8.87
N TYR A 233 -10.53 -4.84 8.09
CA TYR A 233 -10.99 -4.77 6.71
C TYR A 233 -9.98 -5.29 5.69
N GLY A 234 -8.70 -5.24 6.02
CA GLY A 234 -7.59 -5.51 5.13
C GLY A 234 -7.36 -4.43 4.08
N PHE A 235 -6.27 -4.57 3.32
CA PHE A 235 -5.94 -3.74 2.15
C PHE A 235 -5.78 -4.66 0.93
N SER A 236 -6.81 -4.85 0.13
CA SER A 236 -6.72 -5.66 -1.09
C SER A 236 -7.83 -5.33 -2.08
N ALA A 237 -7.68 -5.73 -3.34
CA ALA A 237 -8.80 -5.77 -4.28
C ALA A 237 -9.93 -6.72 -3.83
N LYS A 238 -9.64 -7.74 -3.01
CA LYS A 238 -10.61 -8.76 -2.55
C LYS A 238 -10.88 -8.72 -1.04
N LYS A 239 -10.90 -7.52 -0.43
CA LYS A 239 -11.19 -7.32 1.01
C LYS A 239 -12.47 -8.02 1.50
N THR A 240 -13.52 -8.06 0.69
CA THR A 240 -14.79 -8.74 1.03
C THR A 240 -14.63 -10.25 1.21
N SER A 241 -13.55 -10.84 0.72
CA SER A 241 -13.16 -12.24 0.94
C SER A 241 -12.05 -12.39 2.00
N GLY A 242 -11.78 -11.33 2.78
CA GLY A 242 -10.80 -11.31 3.87
C GLY A 242 -9.34 -11.12 3.45
N PHE A 243 -9.06 -10.75 2.19
CA PHE A 243 -7.70 -10.56 1.69
C PHE A 243 -7.06 -9.28 2.26
N GLY A 244 -5.74 -9.32 2.45
CA GLY A 244 -4.93 -8.18 2.90
C GLY A 244 -5.06 -7.85 4.39
N VAL A 245 -5.58 -8.77 5.21
CA VAL A 245 -5.54 -8.64 6.68
C VAL A 245 -4.14 -9.00 7.16
N VAL A 246 -3.67 -8.30 8.18
CA VAL A 246 -2.32 -8.39 8.74
C VAL A 246 -2.30 -9.04 10.11
N GLU A 247 -1.18 -9.67 10.45
CA GLU A 247 -0.94 -10.19 11.79
C GLU A 247 -0.86 -9.05 12.80
N GLU A 248 -1.38 -9.28 14.01
CA GLU A 248 -1.44 -8.23 15.02
C GLU A 248 -0.05 -7.75 15.44
N LYS A 249 0.90 -8.68 15.55
CA LYS A 249 2.29 -8.36 15.86
C LYS A 249 2.97 -7.70 14.65
N LEU A 250 3.47 -6.49 14.89
CA LEU A 250 4.27 -5.71 13.96
C LEU A 250 5.76 -5.79 14.35
N GLU A 251 6.61 -5.60 13.35
CA GLU A 251 8.06 -5.49 13.49
C GLU A 251 8.50 -4.06 13.21
N ASP A 252 9.58 -3.60 13.85
CA ASP A 252 10.17 -2.27 13.65
C ASP A 252 9.15 -1.11 13.71
N GLY A 253 8.14 -1.23 14.56
CA GLY A 253 7.10 -0.23 14.73
C GLY A 253 7.65 1.02 15.40
N GLU A 254 7.69 2.12 14.66
CA GLU A 254 8.25 3.39 15.11
C GLU A 254 7.34 4.56 14.74
N LEU A 255 7.15 5.44 15.72
CA LEU A 255 6.47 6.72 15.60
C LEU A 255 7.49 7.82 15.83
N TRP A 256 7.74 8.63 14.80
CA TRP A 256 8.65 9.77 14.86
C TRP A 256 7.86 11.07 14.76
N VAL A 257 8.06 11.99 15.71
CA VAL A 257 7.33 13.26 15.75
C VAL A 257 8.31 14.42 15.84
N ARG A 258 8.22 15.36 14.90
CA ARG A 258 9.00 16.60 14.91
C ARG A 258 8.48 17.53 16.00
N ARG A 259 9.30 17.77 17.02
CA ARG A 259 8.98 18.62 18.18
C ARG A 259 10.19 19.46 18.58
N LYS A 260 9.96 20.64 19.16
CA LYS A 260 11.06 21.47 19.70
C LYS A 260 11.68 20.87 20.98
N THR A 261 10.89 20.11 21.73
CA THR A 261 11.22 19.62 23.09
C THR A 261 12.04 18.33 23.10
N CYS A 262 12.26 17.69 21.95
CA CYS A 262 12.90 16.38 21.88
C CYS A 262 14.37 16.51 21.46
N ASP A 263 15.20 15.56 21.89
CA ASP A 263 16.59 15.47 21.46
C ASP A 263 16.70 15.39 19.92
N GLN A 264 17.61 16.19 19.36
CA GLN A 264 17.77 16.41 17.92
C GLN A 264 16.47 16.84 17.20
N GLY A 265 15.47 17.32 17.94
CA GLY A 265 14.20 17.81 17.43
C GLY A 265 13.18 16.74 17.01
N ILE A 266 13.45 15.45 17.24
CA ILE A 266 12.55 14.36 16.84
C ILE A 266 12.35 13.40 18.00
N CYS A 267 11.12 13.33 18.51
CA CYS A 267 10.72 12.31 19.47
C CYS A 267 10.49 10.98 18.74
N LYS A 268 10.97 9.89 19.32
CA LYS A 268 10.76 8.52 18.83
C LYS A 268 10.05 7.70 19.90
N LYS A 269 9.00 6.99 19.50
CA LYS A 269 8.33 5.96 20.29
C LYS A 269 8.27 4.67 19.48
N CYS A 270 8.42 3.53 20.15
CA CYS A 270 8.30 2.22 19.53
C CYS A 270 6.98 1.56 19.91
N PHE A 271 6.43 0.74 19.02
CA PHE A 271 5.22 -0.04 19.25
C PHE A 271 5.31 -1.40 18.54
N SER A 272 4.54 -2.37 19.03
CA SER A 272 4.47 -3.72 18.48
C SER A 272 3.10 -4.10 17.93
N THR A 273 2.08 -3.27 18.19
CA THR A 273 0.72 -3.43 17.67
C THR A 273 0.14 -2.05 17.31
N LEU A 274 -0.86 -2.00 16.43
CA LEU A 274 -1.58 -0.75 16.16
C LEU A 274 -2.52 -0.33 17.30
N PHE A 275 -2.89 -1.25 18.20
CA PHE A 275 -3.64 -0.91 19.41
C PHE A 275 -2.82 -0.02 20.35
N ASP A 276 -1.51 -0.20 20.39
CA ASP A 276 -0.60 0.63 21.20
C ASP A 276 -0.38 2.03 20.60
N LEU A 277 -0.61 2.20 19.29
CA LEU A 277 -0.20 3.40 18.55
C LEU A 277 -0.86 4.68 19.10
N GLU A 278 -2.14 4.61 19.46
CA GLU A 278 -2.88 5.74 20.06
C GLU A 278 -2.26 6.16 21.40
N ALA A 279 -1.89 5.20 22.26
CA ALA A 279 -1.22 5.48 23.52
C ALA A 279 0.17 6.09 23.30
N ARG A 280 0.95 5.55 22.35
CA ARG A 280 2.28 6.10 22.00
C ARG A 280 2.22 7.50 21.43
N MET A 281 1.14 7.82 20.73
CA MET A 281 0.87 9.19 20.32
C MET A 281 0.72 10.05 21.58
N GLU A 282 -0.22 9.77 22.47
CA GLU A 282 -0.47 10.60 23.67
C GLU A 282 0.77 10.84 24.54
N GLU A 283 1.64 9.84 24.72
CA GLU A 283 2.89 9.97 25.47
C GLU A 283 3.86 11.03 24.91
N ILE A 284 3.72 11.44 23.64
CA ILE A 284 4.57 12.48 23.03
C ILE A 284 4.07 13.89 23.38
N TRP A 285 2.81 14.02 23.78
CA TRP A 285 2.16 15.29 24.11
C TRP A 285 2.02 15.57 25.61
N GLN A 286 2.49 14.64 26.46
CA GLN A 286 2.71 14.83 27.90
C GLN A 286 4.07 15.48 28.14
#